data_AF-A0A919XTF2-F1
#
_entry.id   AF-A0A919XTF2-F1
#
_cell.length_a   1.000
_cell.length_b   1.000
_cell.length_c   1.000
_cell.angle_alpha   90.00
_cell.angle_beta   90.00
_cell.angle_gamma   90.00
#
_symmetry.space_group_name_H-M   'P 1'
#
loop_
_entity.id
_entity.type
_entity.pdbx_description
1 polymer ?
#
loop_
_entity_poly.entity_id
_entity_poly.type
_entity_poly.pdbx_seq_one_letter_code
_entity_poly.pdbx_strand_id
1 'polypeptide(L)'
;MGHFNGLHPEYEVKDWRGRSYYTDFMWKLGEYFFVFEIMDYGSHGQDRTKYRMDLNRGLYLQSQGFHYIEISLDELKENPLFIVAMLRGILTPYLVAPTGQEGGVLRKFGRIERQLMRLAIRHHRMIRPAKAARELELHKETVIKYCRLLVDKGKFRAVPSGATGRVYQYEYLGSTQSPDLI
;
A
#
# COMPACT_ATOMS: atom_id res chain seq x y z
N MET A 1 -24.72 5.54 -5.16
CA MET A 1 -24.28 5.60 -6.56
C MET A 1 -22.87 6.16 -6.56
N GLY A 2 -21.86 5.31 -6.79
CA GLY A 2 -20.46 5.73 -6.82
C GLY A 2 -20.14 6.33 -8.18
N HIS A 3 -19.60 7.56 -8.21
CA HIS A 3 -19.05 8.12 -9.43
C HIS A 3 -17.68 7.50 -9.69
N PHE A 4 -17.43 7.03 -10.92
CA PHE A 4 -16.14 6.47 -11.37
C PHE A 4 -15.06 7.54 -11.55
N ASN A 5 -15.03 8.56 -10.68
CA ASN A 5 -14.12 9.68 -10.80
C ASN A 5 -12.67 9.19 -10.71
N GLY A 6 -11.87 9.57 -11.72
CA GLY A 6 -10.46 9.18 -11.83
C GLY A 6 -10.22 7.77 -12.37
N LEU A 7 -11.26 7.00 -12.71
CA LEU A 7 -11.11 5.71 -13.38
C LEU A 7 -10.99 5.94 -14.89
N HIS A 8 -9.92 5.41 -15.48
CA HIS A 8 -9.60 5.55 -16.89
C HIS A 8 -9.47 4.15 -17.50
N PRO A 9 -10.32 3.77 -18.46
CA PRO A 9 -10.12 2.55 -19.24
C PRO A 9 -8.96 2.73 -20.21
N GLU A 10 -8.29 1.63 -20.58
CA GLU A 10 -7.25 1.58 -21.60
C GLU A 10 -6.21 2.70 -21.43
N TYR A 11 -5.56 2.72 -20.27
CA TYR A 11 -4.67 3.82 -19.90
C TYR A 11 -3.24 3.57 -20.36
N GLU A 12 -2.66 4.52 -21.11
CA GLU A 12 -1.28 4.41 -21.57
C GLU A 12 -0.27 4.60 -20.42
N VAL A 13 0.61 3.62 -20.25
CA VAL A 13 1.78 3.64 -19.38
C VAL A 13 3.04 3.32 -20.19
N LYS A 14 4.22 3.66 -19.64
CA LYS A 14 5.51 3.29 -20.23
C LYS A 14 6.08 2.07 -19.53
N ASP A 15 6.73 1.17 -20.26
CA ASP A 15 7.55 0.08 -19.70
C ASP A 15 8.96 0.58 -19.29
N TRP A 16 9.76 -0.31 -18.70
CA TRP A 16 11.15 -0.01 -18.29
C TRP A 16 12.10 0.32 -19.46
N ARG A 17 11.63 0.15 -20.71
CA ARG A 17 12.37 0.47 -21.95
C ARG A 17 11.80 1.73 -22.62
N GLY A 18 10.84 2.42 -21.98
CA GLY A 18 10.18 3.61 -22.51
C GLY A 18 9.12 3.32 -23.58
N ARG A 19 8.73 2.07 -23.80
CA ARG A 19 7.70 1.71 -24.78
C ARG A 19 6.31 1.86 -24.18
N SER A 20 5.36 2.29 -24.99
CA SER A 20 3.96 2.40 -24.60
C SER A 20 3.32 1.04 -24.41
N TYR A 21 2.43 0.97 -23.42
CA TYR A 21 1.55 -0.14 -23.14
C TYR A 21 0.24 0.39 -22.56
N TYR A 22 -0.86 -0.32 -22.77
CA TYR A 22 -2.19 0.07 -22.30
C TYR A 22 -2.67 -0.93 -21.25
N THR A 23 -2.97 -0.43 -20.06
CA THR A 23 -3.58 -1.23 -18.98
C THR A 23 -5.09 -1.21 -19.10
N ASP A 24 -5.78 -2.29 -18.74
CA ASP A 24 -7.24 -2.36 -18.81
C ASP A 24 -7.91 -1.22 -18.06
N PHE A 25 -7.49 -0.97 -16.82
CA PHE A 25 -7.96 0.19 -16.05
C PHE A 25 -6.85 0.83 -15.21
N MET A 26 -6.87 2.16 -15.19
CA MET A 26 -6.10 2.99 -14.25
C MET A 26 -7.07 3.78 -13.38
N TRP A 27 -6.98 3.64 -12.06
CA TRP A 27 -7.69 4.50 -11.13
C TRP A 27 -6.74 5.44 -10.41
N LYS A 28 -6.91 6.74 -10.67
CA LYS A 28 -6.17 7.82 -10.01
C LYS A 28 -6.98 8.34 -8.83
N LEU A 29 -6.46 8.14 -7.63
CA LEU A 29 -7.08 8.60 -6.39
C LEU A 29 -6.08 9.44 -5.61
N GLY A 30 -6.09 10.75 -5.86
CA GLY A 30 -5.06 11.67 -5.38
C GLY A 30 -3.68 11.25 -5.89
N GLU A 31 -2.76 10.96 -4.96
CA GLU A 31 -1.38 10.52 -5.25
C GLU A 31 -1.26 9.01 -5.52
N TYR A 32 -2.36 8.25 -5.41
CA TYR A 32 -2.35 6.81 -5.59
C TYR A 32 -2.81 6.44 -7.00
N PHE A 33 -2.06 5.56 -7.62
CA PHE A 33 -2.34 5.03 -8.95
C PHE A 33 -2.59 3.54 -8.82
N PHE A 34 -3.83 3.10 -9.03
CA PHE A 34 -4.19 1.68 -9.06
C PHE A 34 -4.29 1.23 -10.51
N VAL A 35 -3.58 0.17 -10.84
CA VAL A 35 -3.68 -0.50 -12.14
C VAL A 35 -4.43 -1.79 -11.92
N PHE A 36 -5.51 -1.99 -12.66
CA PHE A 36 -6.22 -3.26 -12.69
C PHE A 36 -6.01 -3.87 -14.06
N GLU A 37 -5.54 -5.11 -14.08
CA GLU A 37 -5.26 -5.87 -15.30
C GLU A 37 -5.94 -7.22 -15.25
N ILE A 38 -6.73 -7.52 -16.27
CA ILE A 38 -7.49 -8.75 -16.39
C ILE A 38 -6.66 -9.74 -17.20
N MET A 39 -6.24 -10.81 -16.54
CA MET A 39 -5.35 -11.81 -17.08
C MET A 39 -6.16 -13.02 -17.54
N ASP A 40 -6.39 -13.16 -18.85
CA ASP A 40 -6.96 -14.38 -19.42
C ASP A 40 -5.87 -15.42 -19.75
N TYR A 41 -6.16 -16.69 -19.47
CA TYR A 41 -5.18 -17.76 -19.66
C TYR A 41 -4.75 -17.93 -21.12
N GLY A 42 -5.70 -17.79 -22.06
CA GLY A 42 -5.42 -17.96 -23.49
C GLY A 42 -4.42 -16.94 -24.02
N SER A 43 -4.66 -15.65 -23.75
CA SER A 43 -3.85 -14.58 -24.28
C SER A 43 -2.60 -14.32 -23.45
N HIS A 44 -2.62 -14.49 -22.14
CA HIS A 44 -1.49 -14.15 -21.26
C HIS A 44 -0.72 -15.37 -20.73
N GLY A 45 -1.38 -16.52 -20.60
CA GLY A 45 -0.81 -17.70 -19.91
C GLY A 45 -0.16 -18.74 -20.82
N GLN A 46 -0.61 -18.88 -22.07
CA GLN A 46 -0.15 -19.95 -22.96
C GLN A 46 1.22 -19.67 -23.61
N ASP A 47 1.48 -18.42 -23.99
CA ASP A 47 2.78 -18.03 -24.53
C ASP A 47 3.73 -17.64 -23.40
N ARG A 48 4.79 -18.43 -23.20
CA ARG A 48 5.78 -18.22 -22.13
C ARG A 48 6.50 -16.88 -22.21
N THR A 49 6.73 -16.38 -23.43
CA THR A 49 7.43 -15.10 -23.62
C THR A 49 6.53 -13.95 -23.21
N LYS A 50 5.27 -13.97 -23.65
CA LYS A 50 4.26 -12.98 -23.28
C LYS A 50 3.98 -13.02 -21.78
N TYR A 51 3.74 -14.20 -21.21
CA TYR A 51 3.55 -14.39 -19.77
C TYR A 51 4.66 -13.73 -18.94
N ARG A 52 5.93 -14.00 -19.29
CA ARG A 52 7.08 -13.37 -18.62
C ARG A 52 7.11 -11.85 -18.81
N MET A 53 6.75 -11.35 -19.99
CA MET A 53 6.71 -9.92 -20.25
C MET A 53 5.63 -9.21 -19.43
N ASP A 54 4.46 -9.82 -19.26
CA ASP A 54 3.37 -9.28 -18.46
C ASP A 54 3.75 -9.24 -16.96
N LEU A 55 4.36 -10.32 -16.44
CA LEU A 55 4.91 -10.32 -15.07
C LEU A 55 5.96 -9.22 -14.86
N ASN A 56 6.89 -9.05 -15.80
CA ASN A 56 7.92 -8.02 -15.72
C ASN A 56 7.30 -6.61 -15.77
N ARG A 57 6.20 -6.44 -16.51
CA ARG A 57 5.47 -5.17 -16.57
C ARG A 57 4.83 -4.84 -15.24
N GLY A 58 4.13 -5.80 -14.64
CA GLY A 58 3.55 -5.63 -13.31
C GLY A 58 4.61 -5.27 -12.27
N LEU A 59 5.74 -5.99 -12.28
CA LEU A 59 6.87 -5.70 -11.40
C LEU A 59 7.46 -4.30 -11.63
N TYR A 60 7.59 -3.87 -12.88
CA TYR A 60 8.05 -2.52 -13.18
C TYR A 60 7.09 -1.45 -12.67
N LEU A 61 5.79 -1.55 -12.94
CA LEU A 61 4.82 -0.56 -12.48
C LEU A 61 4.76 -0.49 -10.95
N GLN A 62 4.85 -1.64 -10.27
CA GLN A 62 5.00 -1.67 -8.81
C GLN A 62 6.26 -0.94 -8.34
N SER A 63 7.39 -1.09 -9.03
CA SER A 63 8.63 -0.37 -8.71
C SER A 63 8.48 1.16 -8.86
N GLN A 64 7.56 1.62 -9.72
CA GLN A 64 7.24 3.03 -9.91
C GLN A 64 6.17 3.56 -8.94
N GLY A 65 5.74 2.73 -7.98
CA GLY A 65 4.78 3.11 -6.94
C GLY A 65 3.32 2.90 -7.32
N PHE A 66 3.02 2.23 -8.44
CA PHE A 66 1.65 1.86 -8.79
C PHE A 66 1.19 0.68 -7.93
N HIS A 67 -0.07 0.70 -7.53
CA HIS A 67 -0.76 -0.45 -6.97
C HIS A 67 -1.26 -1.33 -8.12
N TYR A 68 -0.39 -2.22 -8.61
CA TYR A 68 -0.71 -3.13 -9.71
C TYR A 68 -1.44 -4.38 -9.21
N ILE A 69 -2.65 -4.61 -9.70
CA ILE A 69 -3.56 -5.67 -9.30
C ILE A 69 -3.91 -6.50 -10.53
N GLU A 70 -3.38 -7.72 -10.58
CA GLU A 70 -3.74 -8.71 -11.59
C GLU A 70 -4.99 -9.47 -11.14
N ILE A 71 -5.95 -9.61 -12.04
CA ILE A 71 -7.23 -10.28 -11.82
C ILE A 71 -7.34 -11.39 -12.86
N SER A 72 -7.38 -12.64 -12.41
CA SER A 72 -7.65 -13.77 -13.32
C SER A 72 -9.04 -13.61 -13.93
N LEU A 73 -9.14 -13.66 -15.27
CA LEU A 73 -10.42 -13.65 -15.96
C LEU A 73 -11.26 -14.88 -15.58
N ASP A 74 -10.61 -16.02 -15.37
CA ASP A 74 -11.28 -17.27 -15.02
C ASP A 74 -11.86 -17.18 -13.61
N GLU A 75 -11.09 -16.69 -12.63
CA GLU A 75 -11.58 -16.46 -11.25
C GLU A 75 -12.67 -15.38 -11.22
N LEU A 76 -12.56 -14.33 -12.04
CA LEU A 76 -13.58 -13.31 -12.16
C LEU A 76 -14.92 -13.87 -12.69
N LYS A 77 -14.88 -14.87 -13.58
CA LYS A 77 -16.07 -15.55 -14.11
C LYS A 77 -16.63 -16.59 -13.15
N GLU A 78 -15.78 -17.41 -12.55
CA GLU A 78 -16.18 -18.54 -11.71
C GLU A 78 -16.52 -18.13 -10.28
N ASN A 79 -15.82 -17.13 -9.73
CA ASN A 79 -15.94 -16.70 -8.34
C ASN A 79 -15.78 -15.16 -8.18
N PRO A 80 -16.65 -14.36 -8.82
CA PRO A 80 -16.57 -12.90 -8.79
C PRO A 80 -16.65 -12.32 -7.37
N LEU A 81 -17.36 -12.99 -6.45
CA LEU A 81 -17.51 -12.53 -5.07
C LEU A 81 -16.17 -12.50 -4.32
N PHE A 82 -15.27 -13.45 -4.60
CA PHE A 82 -13.92 -13.44 -4.04
C PHE A 82 -13.13 -12.23 -4.53
N ILE A 83 -13.12 -11.97 -5.85
CA ILE A 83 -12.45 -10.81 -6.44
C ILE A 83 -12.99 -9.51 -5.81
N VAL A 84 -14.30 -9.36 -5.73
CA VAL A 84 -14.92 -8.18 -5.11
C VAL A 84 -14.53 -8.02 -3.64
N ALA A 85 -14.49 -9.11 -2.87
CA ALA A 85 -14.06 -9.07 -1.47
C ALA A 85 -12.60 -8.64 -1.32
N MET A 86 -11.70 -9.17 -2.17
CA MET A 86 -10.28 -8.81 -2.16
C MET A 86 -10.08 -7.35 -2.58
N LEU A 87 -10.72 -6.91 -3.67
CA LEU A 87 -10.67 -5.52 -4.11
C LEU A 87 -11.20 -4.57 -3.04
N ARG A 88 -12.30 -4.90 -2.37
CA ARG A 88 -12.79 -4.10 -1.23
C ARG A 88 -11.76 -4.03 -0.12
N GLY A 89 -11.13 -5.13 0.27
CA GLY A 89 -10.08 -5.13 1.30
C GLY A 89 -8.89 -4.23 0.92
N ILE A 90 -8.49 -4.25 -0.35
CA ILE A 90 -7.40 -3.42 -0.87
C ILE A 90 -7.80 -1.94 -0.89
N LEU A 91 -9.00 -1.61 -1.37
CA LEU A 91 -9.40 -0.25 -1.71
C LEU A 91 -10.06 0.51 -0.54
N THR A 92 -10.69 -0.18 0.42
CA THR A 92 -11.38 0.43 1.56
C THR A 92 -10.53 1.46 2.31
N PRO A 93 -9.25 1.20 2.62
CA PRO A 93 -8.41 2.16 3.33
C PRO A 93 -8.28 3.50 2.56
N TYR A 94 -8.28 3.46 1.23
CA TYR A 94 -8.15 4.64 0.39
C TYR A 94 -9.47 5.39 0.17
N LEU A 95 -10.59 4.66 0.20
CA LEU A 95 -11.93 5.21 0.04
C LEU A 95 -12.48 5.86 1.31
N VAL A 96 -12.07 5.36 2.48
CA VAL A 96 -12.54 5.85 3.80
C VAL A 96 -11.64 6.94 4.35
N ALA A 97 -10.43 7.11 3.80
CA ALA A 97 -9.56 8.19 4.20
C ALA A 97 -10.20 9.55 3.85
N PRO A 98 -10.20 10.54 4.77
CA PRO A 98 -10.86 11.82 4.52
C PRO A 98 -10.28 12.45 3.26
N THR A 99 -11.12 12.86 2.31
CA THR A 99 -10.67 13.57 1.11
C THR A 99 -10.59 15.07 1.41
N GLY A 100 -9.49 15.71 1.03
CA GLY A 100 -9.38 17.17 1.02
C GLY A 100 -10.27 17.78 -0.07
N GLN A 101 -10.41 19.11 -0.06
CA GLN A 101 -11.25 19.86 -1.02
C GLN A 101 -10.87 19.62 -2.50
N GLU A 102 -9.65 19.14 -2.78
CA GLU A 102 -9.13 18.83 -4.12
C GLU A 102 -9.13 17.32 -4.45
N GLY A 103 -9.82 16.48 -3.67
CA GLY A 103 -9.92 15.03 -3.94
C GLY A 103 -8.67 14.20 -3.55
N GLY A 104 -7.63 14.82 -3.01
CA GLY A 104 -6.48 14.13 -2.42
C GLY A 104 -6.80 13.53 -1.05
N VAL A 105 -6.18 12.39 -0.72
CA VAL A 105 -6.30 11.77 0.61
C VAL A 105 -5.67 12.68 1.67
N LEU A 106 -6.46 13.17 2.62
CA LEU A 106 -6.03 13.95 3.78
C LEU A 106 -5.26 13.03 4.73
N ARG A 107 -3.93 13.17 4.71
CA ARG A 107 -3.03 12.34 5.50
C ARG A 107 -2.98 12.83 6.95
N LYS A 108 -3.65 12.10 7.85
CA LYS A 108 -3.61 12.37 9.31
C LYS A 108 -2.21 12.18 9.91
N PHE A 109 -1.40 11.29 9.32
CA PHE A 109 -0.06 10.95 9.79
C PHE A 109 0.98 11.32 8.73
N GLY A 110 2.14 11.83 9.16
CA GLY A 110 3.26 12.16 8.28
C GLY A 110 3.98 10.93 7.72
N ARG A 111 4.86 11.11 6.73
CA ARG A 111 5.54 10.01 6.03
C ARG A 111 6.28 9.05 6.98
N ILE A 112 7.07 9.59 7.91
CA ILE A 112 7.84 8.79 8.88
C ILE A 112 6.93 8.06 9.86
N GLU A 113 5.84 8.70 10.29
CA GLU A 113 4.85 8.09 11.17
C GLU A 113 4.22 6.84 10.53
N ARG A 114 3.81 6.96 9.26
CA ARG A 114 3.22 5.85 8.51
C ARG A 114 4.24 4.74 8.22
N GLN A 115 5.49 5.10 7.91
CA GLN A 115 6.57 4.12 7.77
C GLN A 115 6.78 3.33 9.07
N LEU A 116 6.80 4.00 10.23
CA LEU A 116 6.91 3.32 11.53
C LEU A 116 5.70 2.43 11.81
N MET A 117 4.47 2.89 11.52
CA MET A 117 3.27 2.06 11.69
C MET A 117 3.31 0.80 10.81
N ARG A 118 3.67 0.93 9.52
CA ARG A 118 3.83 -0.22 8.61
C ARG A 118 4.96 -1.15 9.06
N LEU A 119 6.08 -0.58 9.49
CA LEU A 119 7.20 -1.34 10.03
C LEU A 119 6.78 -2.17 11.24
N ALA A 120 6.00 -1.57 12.16
CA ALA A 120 5.50 -2.29 13.33
C ALA A 120 4.61 -3.47 12.91
N ILE A 121 3.73 -3.28 11.92
CA ILE A 121 2.92 -4.38 11.37
C ILE A 121 3.80 -5.52 10.85
N ARG A 122 4.87 -5.22 10.11
CA ARG A 122 5.83 -6.24 9.62
C ARG A 122 6.57 -6.96 10.74
N HIS A 123 6.82 -6.30 11.87
CA HIS A 123 7.48 -6.88 13.05
C HIS A 123 6.49 -7.28 14.15
N HIS A 124 5.34 -7.84 13.78
CA HIS A 124 4.33 -8.37 14.71
C HIS A 124 3.90 -7.36 15.79
N ARG A 125 3.63 -6.12 15.35
CA ARG A 125 3.24 -4.95 16.16
C ARG A 125 4.34 -4.37 17.03
N MET A 126 5.56 -4.90 17.04
CA MET A 126 6.62 -4.43 17.95
C MET A 126 7.74 -3.71 17.21
N ILE A 127 8.14 -2.54 17.70
CA ILE A 127 9.30 -1.79 17.21
C ILE A 127 10.32 -1.56 18.33
N ARG A 128 11.59 -1.84 18.00
CA ARG A 128 12.75 -1.35 18.76
C ARG A 128 13.37 -0.17 18.02
N PRO A 129 13.49 1.03 18.60
CA PRO A 129 14.00 2.21 17.88
C PRO A 129 15.34 2.00 17.19
N ALA A 130 16.27 1.26 17.81
CA ALA A 130 17.56 0.96 17.20
C ALA A 130 17.46 0.05 15.96
N LYS A 131 16.52 -0.90 15.94
CA LYS A 131 16.29 -1.76 14.77
C LYS A 131 15.59 -0.99 13.66
N ALA A 132 14.57 -0.21 14.02
CA ALA A 132 13.83 0.63 13.08
C ALA A 132 14.70 1.71 12.44
N ALA A 133 15.62 2.33 13.20
CA ALA A 133 16.59 3.29 12.68
C ALA A 133 17.45 2.70 11.57
N ARG A 134 17.95 1.47 11.75
CA ARG A 134 18.72 0.77 10.71
C ARG A 134 17.88 0.41 9.49
N GLU A 135 16.68 -0.12 9.69
CA GLU A 135 15.83 -0.58 8.57
C GLU A 135 15.25 0.58 7.74
N LEU A 136 14.97 1.71 8.38
CA LEU A 136 14.46 2.90 7.69
C LEU A 136 15.56 3.86 7.26
N GLU A 137 16.83 3.54 7.56
CA GLU A 137 18.00 4.41 7.32
C GLU A 137 17.81 5.82 7.92
N LEU A 138 17.26 5.87 9.14
CA LEU A 138 17.01 7.10 9.89
C LEU A 138 17.91 7.19 11.11
N HIS A 139 18.21 8.41 11.54
CA HIS A 139 18.85 8.62 12.83
C HIS A 139 17.98 8.08 13.97
N LYS A 140 18.59 7.43 14.97
CA LYS A 140 17.86 6.82 16.10
C LYS A 140 16.99 7.83 16.85
N GLU A 141 17.48 9.06 17.05
CA GLU A 141 16.71 10.12 17.71
C GLU A 141 15.47 10.54 16.90
N THR A 142 15.54 10.51 15.57
CA THR A 142 14.38 10.75 14.70
C THR A 142 13.32 9.67 14.93
N VAL A 143 13.73 8.40 14.97
CA VAL A 143 12.80 7.29 15.25
C VAL A 143 12.18 7.43 16.63
N ILE A 144 12.96 7.73 17.67
CA ILE A 144 12.45 7.93 19.04
C ILE A 144 11.43 9.08 19.08
N LYS A 145 11.75 10.22 18.45
CA LYS A 145 10.85 11.37 18.34
C LYS A 145 9.51 10.97 17.74
N TYR A 146 9.51 10.30 16.58
CA TYR A 146 8.26 9.91 15.92
C TYR A 146 7.52 8.77 16.62
N CYS A 147 8.21 7.85 17.30
CA CYS A 147 7.57 6.88 18.18
C CYS A 147 6.82 7.56 19.33
N ARG A 148 7.39 8.60 19.95
CA ARG A 148 6.71 9.39 20.99
C ARG A 148 5.49 10.13 20.43
N LEU A 149 5.63 10.79 19.28
CA LEU A 149 4.48 11.44 18.62
C LEU A 149 3.36 10.44 18.31
N LEU A 150 3.69 9.22 17.91
CA LEU A 150 2.70 8.16 17.69
C LEU A 150 2.06 7.63 18.98
N VAL A 151 2.75 7.72 20.12
CA VAL A 151 2.16 7.46 21.44
C VAL A 151 1.16 8.56 21.78
N ASP A 152 1.54 9.83 21.60
CA ASP A 152 0.65 10.98 21.85
C ASP A 152 -0.60 10.92 20.96
N LYS A 153 -0.46 10.44 19.71
CA LYS A 153 -1.55 10.22 18.76
C LYS A 153 -2.33 8.91 18.98
N GLY A 154 -2.04 8.15 20.03
CA GLY A 154 -2.74 6.92 20.40
C GLY A 154 -2.54 5.74 19.44
N LYS A 155 -1.53 5.79 18.56
CA LYS A 155 -1.22 4.70 17.64
C LYS A 155 -0.20 3.74 18.19
N PHE A 156 0.74 4.23 19.00
CA PHE A 156 1.76 3.43 19.64
C PHE A 156 1.53 3.40 21.15
N ARG A 157 2.01 2.35 21.80
CA ARG A 157 2.15 2.26 23.25
C ARG A 157 3.63 2.09 23.57
N ALA A 158 4.17 2.91 24.46
CA ALA A 158 5.50 2.69 25.00
C ALA A 158 5.50 1.44 25.89
N VAL A 159 6.44 0.52 25.65
CA VAL A 159 6.60 -0.69 26.47
C VAL A 159 7.82 -0.48 27.38
N PRO A 160 7.60 -0.19 28.69
CA PRO A 160 8.69 -0.04 29.64
C PRO A 160 9.35 -1.40 29.91
N SER A 161 10.66 -1.37 30.19
CA SER A 161 11.45 -2.58 30.48
C SER A 161 12.19 -2.46 31.81
N GLY A 162 12.08 -3.51 32.63
CA GLY A 162 12.79 -3.64 33.91
C GLY A 162 12.36 -2.61 34.96
N ALA A 163 13.05 -2.63 36.12
CA ALA A 163 12.74 -1.78 37.27
C ALA A 163 12.94 -0.27 37.02
N THR A 164 13.76 0.10 36.02
CA THR A 164 14.06 1.50 35.70
C THR A 164 12.98 2.19 34.86
N GLY A 165 12.00 1.45 34.32
CA GLY A 165 10.95 1.99 33.45
C GLY A 165 11.43 2.51 32.09
N ARG A 166 12.69 2.25 31.71
CA ARG A 166 13.22 2.72 30.42
C ARG A 166 12.47 2.08 29.26
N VAL A 167 12.08 2.91 28.29
CA VAL A 167 11.36 2.49 27.09
C VAL A 167 12.35 2.08 26.01
N TYR A 168 12.38 0.79 25.69
CA TYR A 168 13.20 0.24 24.59
C TYR A 168 12.36 -0.25 23.42
N GLN A 169 11.04 -0.34 23.59
CA GLN A 169 10.14 -0.86 22.59
C GLN A 169 8.84 -0.06 22.56
N TYR A 170 8.21 -0.09 21.39
CA TYR A 170 6.89 0.48 21.17
C TYR A 170 6.01 -0.55 20.47
N GLU A 171 4.75 -0.62 20.89
CA GLU A 171 3.75 -1.53 20.33
C GLU A 171 2.73 -0.75 19.51
N TYR A 172 2.38 -1.26 18.33
CA TYR A 172 1.38 -0.68 17.46
C TYR A 172 -0.04 -1.18 17.79
N LEU A 173 -0.92 -0.23 18.09
CA LEU A 173 -2.30 -0.47 18.53
C LEU A 173 -3.34 -0.44 17.38
N GLY A 174 -2.96 0.01 16.18
CA GLY A 174 -3.90 0.17 15.07
C GLY A 174 -4.21 -1.12 14.30
N SER A 175 -5.21 -1.06 13.42
CA SER A 175 -5.50 -2.12 12.45
C SER A 175 -4.40 -2.24 11.39
N THR A 176 -4.21 -3.45 10.85
CA THR A 176 -3.28 -3.72 9.73
C THR A 176 -3.76 -3.13 8.40
N GLN A 177 -5.06 -2.88 8.27
CA GLN A 177 -5.69 -2.24 7.11
C GLN A 177 -6.20 -0.83 7.45
N SER A 178 -5.56 -0.15 8.40
CA SER A 178 -6.03 1.17 8.81
C SER A 178 -5.83 2.22 7.69
N PRO A 179 -6.83 3.10 7.42
CA PRO A 179 -6.67 4.22 6.48
C PRO A 179 -5.55 5.18 6.91
N ASP A 180 -5.18 5.19 8.18
CA ASP A 180 -4.07 5.97 8.72
C ASP A 180 -2.68 5.53 8.20
N LEU A 181 -2.60 4.35 7.57
CA LEU A 181 -1.37 3.82 6.97
C LEU A 181 -1.10 4.39 5.58
N ILE A 182 -1.99 5.20 5.00
CA ILE A 182 -1.91 5.69 3.62
C ILE A 182 -1.17 7.01 3.53
#